data_AF-A0AA37PNI2-F1
#
_entry.id   AF-A0AA37PNI2-F1
#
_cell.length_a   1.000
_cell.length_b   1.000
_cell.length_c   1.000
_cell.angle_alpha   90.00
_cell.angle_beta   90.00
_cell.angle_gamma   90.00
#
_symmetry.space_group_name_H-M   'P 1'
#
loop_
_entity.id
_entity.type
_entity.pdbx_description
1 polymer ?
#
loop_
_entity_poly.entity_id
_entity_poly.type
_entity_poly.pdbx_seq_one_letter_code
_entity_poly.pdbx_strand_id
1 'polypeptide(L)'
;MSDVRALRPHTSVQDLYIDSNGLIARHDYSVDVIPAPLAAHCLFDYADYDGIQFPSLRKVVPLDADNRRGRLSDPEALLIGIELRDYAVT
;
A
#
# COMPACT_ATOMS: atom_id res chain seq x y z
N MET A 1 -16.76 29.12 13.93
CA MET A 1 -16.51 27.91 13.13
C MET A 1 -15.01 27.70 13.11
N SER A 2 -14.53 26.69 13.85
CA SER A 2 -13.11 26.35 13.91
C SER A 2 -12.64 25.87 12.53
N ASP A 3 -11.57 26.50 12.07
CA ASP A 3 -10.87 26.22 10.81
C ASP A 3 -10.45 24.73 10.77
N VAL A 4 -11.16 23.93 9.96
CA VAL A 4 -10.73 22.56 9.65
C VAL A 4 -9.49 22.70 8.77
N ARG A 5 -8.34 22.67 9.42
CA ARG A 5 -7.02 22.69 8.78
C ARG A 5 -7.02 21.71 7.61
N ALA A 6 -6.85 22.22 6.39
CA ALA A 6 -6.90 21.42 5.18
C ALA A 6 -5.86 20.28 5.24
N LEU A 7 -6.33 19.05 5.44
CA LEU A 7 -5.47 17.86 5.38
C LEU A 7 -5.06 17.68 3.92
N ARG A 8 -3.74 17.77 3.66
CA ARG A 8 -3.17 17.40 2.36
C ARG A 8 -3.05 15.88 2.34
N PRO A 9 -3.83 15.15 1.52
CA PRO A 9 -3.67 13.71 1.40
C PRO A 9 -2.33 13.38 0.73
N HIS A 10 -1.88 12.14 0.92
CA HIS A 10 -0.64 11.65 0.32
C HIS A 10 -0.70 11.66 -1.22
N THR A 11 -1.91 11.57 -1.77
CA THR A 11 -2.24 11.69 -3.19
C THR A 11 -3.69 12.17 -3.34
N SER A 12 -4.01 12.76 -4.50
CA SER A 12 -5.36 13.10 -4.93
C SER A 12 -6.21 11.90 -5.40
N VAL A 13 -5.58 10.81 -5.88
CA VAL A 13 -6.28 9.62 -6.40
C VAL A 13 -5.60 8.34 -5.91
N GLN A 14 -6.40 7.38 -5.46
CA GLN A 14 -5.94 6.07 -4.97
C GLN A 14 -6.71 4.97 -5.69
N ASP A 15 -6.01 4.07 -6.36
CA ASP A 15 -6.63 2.92 -7.02
C ASP A 15 -6.49 1.67 -6.13
N LEU A 16 -7.62 1.07 -5.77
CA LEU A 16 -7.68 -0.14 -4.93
C LEU A 16 -8.08 -1.34 -5.78
N TYR A 17 -7.21 -2.35 -5.80
CA TYR A 17 -7.45 -3.61 -6.49
C TYR A 17 -7.86 -4.64 -5.46
N ILE A 18 -9.13 -5.04 -5.53
CA ILE A 18 -9.74 -6.00 -4.61
C ILE A 18 -9.73 -7.39 -5.24
N ASP A 19 -9.29 -8.40 -4.50
CA ASP A 19 -9.29 -9.78 -4.96
C ASP A 19 -10.67 -10.44 -4.84
N SER A 20 -10.77 -11.72 -5.23
CA SER A 20 -12.02 -12.48 -5.14
C SER A 20 -12.52 -12.74 -3.71
N ASN A 21 -11.68 -12.52 -2.70
CA ASN A 21 -12.01 -12.67 -1.29
C ASN A 21 -12.44 -11.34 -0.64
N GLY A 22 -12.43 -10.24 -1.39
CA GLY A 22 -12.72 -8.91 -0.85
C GLY A 22 -11.53 -8.23 -0.18
N LEU A 23 -10.32 -8.79 -0.30
CA LEU A 23 -9.10 -8.23 0.27
C LEU A 23 -8.41 -7.28 -0.71
N ILE A 24 -7.76 -6.25 -0.19
CA ILE A 24 -6.95 -5.34 -1.02
C ILE A 24 -5.68 -6.08 -1.42
N ALA A 25 -5.55 -6.46 -2.69
CA ALA A 25 -4.33 -7.10 -3.20
C ALA A 25 -3.26 -6.06 -3.59
N ARG A 26 -3.70 -4.88 -4.03
CA ARG A 26 -2.84 -3.78 -4.45
C ARG A 26 -3.52 -2.44 -4.24
N HIS A 27 -2.75 -1.45 -3.83
CA HIS A 27 -3.15 -0.07 -3.70
C HIS A 27 -2.14 0.80 -4.45
N ASP A 28 -2.59 1.53 -5.47
CA ASP A 28 -1.73 2.44 -6.22
C ASP A 28 -1.92 3.88 -5.77
N TYR A 29 -0.82 4.58 -5.55
CA TYR A 29 -0.84 5.99 -5.17
C TYR A 29 0.43 6.73 -5.62
N SER A 30 0.28 8.02 -5.93
CA SER A 30 1.39 8.96 -6.09
C SER A 30 1.79 9.58 -4.75
N VAL A 31 2.89 10.32 -4.72
CA VAL A 31 3.20 11.18 -3.58
C VAL A 31 3.10 12.63 -4.04
N ASP A 32 1.98 13.29 -3.81
CA ASP A 32 1.76 14.63 -4.38
C ASP A 32 2.58 15.72 -3.64
N VAL A 33 3.18 15.37 -2.50
CA VAL A 33 3.98 16.30 -1.65
C VAL A 33 5.47 16.30 -1.98
N ILE A 34 5.99 15.29 -2.67
CA ILE A 34 7.40 15.19 -3.09
C ILE A 34 7.48 14.53 -4.48
N PRO A 35 8.48 14.84 -5.32
CA PRO A 35 8.67 14.11 -6.57
C PRO A 35 8.96 12.63 -6.29
N ALA A 36 7.99 11.77 -6.56
CA ALA A 36 8.11 10.32 -6.42
C ALA A 36 7.41 9.61 -7.58
N PRO A 37 7.88 8.41 -7.99
CA PRO A 37 7.14 7.57 -8.93
C PRO A 37 5.76 7.21 -8.41
N LEU A 38 4.82 6.96 -9.33
CA LEU A 38 3.59 6.23 -8.99
C LEU A 38 3.98 4.86 -8.44
N ALA A 39 3.39 4.47 -7.31
CA ALA A 39 3.79 3.26 -6.60
C ALA A 39 2.64 2.25 -6.55
N ALA A 40 2.98 0.97 -6.67
CA ALA A 40 2.11 -0.13 -6.27
C ALA A 40 2.48 -0.62 -4.88
N HIS A 41 1.55 -0.50 -3.96
CA HIS A 41 1.60 -1.07 -2.62
C HIS A 41 0.85 -2.39 -2.63
N CYS A 42 1.59 -3.49 -2.67
CA CYS A 42 1.04 -4.84 -2.68
C CYS A 42 0.98 -5.40 -1.25
N LEU A 43 -0.16 -5.99 -0.90
CA LEU A 43 -0.49 -6.45 0.45
C LEU A 43 -0.62 -7.99 0.43
N PHE A 44 0.00 -8.63 1.41
CA PHE A 44 0.13 -10.07 1.53
C PHE A 44 -0.03 -10.53 2.97
N ASP A 45 -0.11 -11.85 3.14
CA ASP A 45 -0.11 -12.53 4.43
C ASP A 45 -1.15 -11.92 5.39
N TYR A 46 -2.38 -11.86 4.87
CA TYR A 46 -3.54 -11.46 5.64
C TYR A 46 -3.83 -12.47 6.75
N ALA A 47 -4.05 -11.96 7.95
CA ALA A 47 -4.55 -12.73 9.09
C ALA A 47 -5.79 -12.06 9.67
N ASP A 48 -6.74 -12.87 10.13
CA ASP A 48 -7.96 -12.40 10.79
C ASP A 48 -7.68 -12.08 12.26
N TYR A 49 -8.09 -10.89 12.69
CA TYR A 49 -8.09 -10.47 14.08
C TYR A 49 -9.46 -9.92 14.41
N ASP A 50 -10.28 -10.72 15.09
CA ASP A 50 -11.65 -10.39 15.47
C ASP A 50 -12.50 -9.87 14.29
N GLY A 51 -12.35 -10.50 13.12
CA GLY A 51 -13.05 -10.12 11.89
C GLY A 51 -12.38 -8.99 11.09
N ILE A 52 -11.22 -8.47 11.52
CA ILE A 52 -10.41 -7.52 10.77
C ILE A 52 -9.29 -8.27 10.06
N GLN A 53 -9.32 -8.25 8.73
CA GLN A 53 -8.27 -8.82 7.89
C GLN A 53 -7.08 -7.87 7.83
N PHE A 54 -5.96 -8.26 8.44
CA PHE A 54 -4.75 -7.45 8.55
C PHE A 54 -3.59 -8.03 7.73
N PRO A 55 -3.02 -7.27 6.76
CA PRO A 55 -1.88 -7.71 5.97
C PRO A 55 -0.58 -7.48 6.73
N SER A 56 0.10 -8.57 7.06
CA SER A 56 1.36 -8.57 7.82
C SER A 56 2.60 -8.36 6.95
N LEU A 57 2.50 -8.62 5.65
CA LEU A 57 3.56 -8.39 4.67
C LEU A 57 3.10 -7.36 3.63
N ARG A 58 3.91 -6.33 3.42
CA ARG A 58 3.62 -5.27 2.46
C ARG A 58 4.86 -4.91 1.67
N LYS A 59 4.69 -4.70 0.37
CA LYS A 59 5.78 -4.36 -0.55
C LYS A 59 5.35 -3.20 -1.44
N VAL A 60 6.12 -2.14 -1.45
CA VAL A 60 5.91 -0.97 -2.31
C VAL A 60 6.98 -0.94 -3.37
N VAL A 61 6.59 -0.90 -4.63
CA VAL A 61 7.48 -0.87 -5.81
C VAL A 61 6.98 0.20 -6.80
N PRO A 62 7.84 0.77 -7.66
CA PRO A 62 7.38 1.72 -8.66
C PRO A 62 6.51 1.03 -9.73
N LEU A 63 5.66 1.83 -10.37
CA LEU A 63 4.96 1.49 -11.59
C LEU A 63 5.67 2.07 -12.80
N ASP A 64 5.72 1.27 -13.88
CA ASP A 64 6.11 1.77 -15.20
C ASP A 64 4.96 2.51 -15.89
N ALA A 65 5.25 3.05 -17.08
CA ALA A 65 4.27 3.79 -17.88
C ALA A 65 3.06 2.95 -18.34
N ASP A 66 3.16 1.62 -18.26
CA ASP A 66 2.09 0.67 -18.60
C ASP A 66 1.40 0.12 -17.33
N ASN A 67 1.57 0.78 -16.18
CA ASN A 67 1.05 0.39 -14.87
C ASN A 67 1.50 -1.00 -14.39
N ARG A 68 2.62 -1.50 -14.90
CA ARG A 68 3.23 -2.73 -14.40
C ARG A 68 4.13 -2.42 -13.23
N ARG A 69 4.00 -3.24 -12.19
CA ARG A 69 4.81 -3.12 -10.99
C ARG A 69 6.19 -3.73 -11.17
N GLY A 70 7.18 -3.15 -10.51
CA GLY A 70 8.48 -3.79 -10.31
C GLY A 70 8.38 -5.19 -9.70
N ARG A 71 9.40 -6.03 -9.91
CA ARG A 71 9.37 -7.42 -9.46
C ARG A 71 9.47 -7.50 -7.93
N LEU A 72 8.43 -8.00 -7.27
CA LEU A 72 8.34 -8.06 -5.80
C LEU A 72 9.37 -8.96 -5.11
N SER A 73 10.02 -9.85 -5.84
CA SER A 73 11.09 -10.72 -5.35
C SER A 73 12.49 -10.08 -5.51
N ASP A 74 12.57 -8.92 -6.15
CA ASP A 74 13.81 -8.18 -6.37
C ASP A 74 13.96 -7.10 -5.29
N PRO A 75 14.91 -7.24 -4.35
CA PRO A 75 15.09 -6.27 -3.27
C PRO A 75 15.40 -4.86 -3.78
N GLU A 76 16.11 -4.73 -4.89
CA GLU A 76 16.49 -3.43 -5.47
C GLU A 76 15.28 -2.67 -6.06
N ALA A 77 14.18 -3.38 -6.33
CA ALA A 77 12.95 -2.76 -6.80
C ALA A 77 12.07 -2.23 -5.66
N LEU A 78 12.34 -2.60 -4.40
CA LEU A 78 11.53 -2.20 -3.25
C LEU A 78 11.80 -0.74 -2.89
N LEU A 79 10.75 0.08 -2.98
CA LEU A 79 10.74 1.41 -2.36
C LEU A 79 10.57 1.28 -0.84
N ILE A 80 9.69 0.37 -0.42
CA ILE A 80 9.39 0.07 0.99
C ILE A 80 9.07 -1.41 1.12
N GLY A 81 9.62 -2.07 2.14
CA GLY A 81 9.20 -3.39 2.60
C GLY A 81 8.78 -3.30 4.06
N ILE A 82 7.61 -3.84 4.39
CA ILE A 82 7.12 -3.95 5.77
C ILE A 82 6.81 -5.42 6.01
N GLU A 83 7.42 -5.99 7.04
CA GLU A 83 7.14 -7.34 7.48
C GLU A 83 6.96 -7.33 8.99
N LEU A 84 5.78 -7.75 9.43
CA LEU A 84 5.43 -7.86 10.83
C LEU A 84 5.47 -9.34 11.22
N ARG A 85 6.35 -9.67 12.17
CA ARG A 85 6.51 -11.02 12.73
C ARG A 85 6.35 -10.94 14.24
N ASP A 86 5.88 -12.04 14.84
CA ASP A 86 5.77 -12.21 16.30
C ASP A 86 5.02 -11.06 17.01
N TYR A 87 3.96 -10.55 16.37
CA TYR A 87 3.13 -9.47 16.90
C TYR A 87 1.84 -10.01 17.53
N ALA A 88 1.28 -9.25 18.47
CA ALA A 88 -0.03 -9.48 19.04
C ALA A 88 -0.94 -8.28 18.78
N VAL A 89 -2.19 -8.55 18.42
CA VAL A 89 -3.26 -7.54 18.40
C VAL A 89 -4.08 -7.82 19.66
N THR A 90 -4.06 -6.89 20.62
CA THR A 90 -4.69 -7.02 21.94
C THR A 90 -5.69 -5.92 22.18
#